data_AF-A0A3M6GZ43-F1
#
_entry.id   AF-A0A3M6GZ43-F1
#
_cell.length_a   1.000
_cell.length_b   1.000
_cell.length_c   1.000
_cell.angle_alpha   90.00
_cell.angle_beta   90.00
_cell.angle_gamma   90.00
#
_symmetry.space_group_name_H-M   'P 1'
#
loop_
_entity.id
_entity.type
_entity.pdbx_description
1 polymer ?
#
loop_
_entity_poly.entity_id
_entity_poly.type
_entity_poly.pdbx_seq_one_letter_code
_entity_poly.pdbx_strand_id
1 'polypeptide(L)'
;MVQRTLRQGTETLRDETYLYDTSGRLGQYQCTGTQRPVDPYGRTLRAQAFTFDGANNLTVVTTRFNDGSDDNSNVESNNARYFYEGDDPVQLSRVTNSNDKYYPSEIKLEYDLDGNLKTDEAGRTLKYDPLGRLIEVGTPSAGIHYQYDPQDQLTGETRGDDRDLRFYSDAGLANQLGSHVQSTFMRGDDYLLAEQQSDHTLLLATDGSDSVLGEVGGDGINRRRYTAYGHASGEAPPLGKLGFNGELAEADSGWQMLGNGYRAYSPVLMRFNSPDSWSPFGKGGVNGYAYVEGDPVNRVDPSGHFGIFTPFKLLYRALKQTPTLTTKSPGVEQIPELLTTRGSKAVTKLSNIKLTDWDRLKEVVDSYPKRIADARNNFMPKLADSLALKQFKAQESLNYMVGNFGEPGITAHARRTIAKELSLAKKELKKIPSVENIRNPKLAPEKVGLDRYLPGKPKDRYSFD
;
A
#
# COMPACT_ATOMS: atom_id res chain seq x y z
N MET A 1 -14.75 -5.77 16.06
CA MET A 1 -14.18 -5.20 17.29
C MET A 1 -12.67 -5.44 17.28
N VAL A 2 -11.89 -4.41 17.59
CA VAL A 2 -10.44 -4.50 17.78
C VAL A 2 -10.15 -3.99 19.19
N GLN A 3 -9.24 -4.63 19.92
CA GLN A 3 -8.77 -4.19 21.23
C GLN A 3 -7.25 -4.10 21.23
N ARG A 4 -6.70 -3.02 21.80
CA ARG A 4 -5.27 -2.80 21.97
C ARG A 4 -5.00 -2.42 23.42
N THR A 5 -4.05 -3.10 24.05
CA THR A 5 -3.71 -2.84 25.45
C THR A 5 -2.22 -2.50 25.56
N LEU A 6 -1.91 -1.35 26.15
CA LEU A 6 -0.56 -0.94 26.53
C LEU A 6 -0.37 -1.11 28.03
N ARG A 7 0.67 -1.85 28.43
CA ARG A 7 1.00 -2.13 29.83
C ARG A 7 2.43 -1.75 30.18
N GLN A 8 2.65 -1.39 31.44
CA GLN A 8 3.96 -1.32 32.07
C GLN A 8 3.96 -2.22 33.30
N GLY A 9 4.68 -3.35 33.22
CA GLY A 9 4.58 -4.38 34.25
C GLY A 9 3.13 -4.88 34.40
N THR A 10 2.56 -4.71 35.59
CA THR A 10 1.16 -5.07 35.89
C THR A 10 0.17 -3.93 35.67
N GLU A 11 0.65 -2.70 35.51
CA GLU A 11 -0.21 -1.53 35.28
C GLU A 11 -0.70 -1.49 33.84
N THR A 12 -2.00 -1.24 33.67
CA THR A 12 -2.60 -0.96 32.37
C THR A 12 -2.61 0.55 32.13
N LEU A 13 -1.76 1.00 31.22
CA LEU A 13 -1.63 2.41 30.88
C LEU A 13 -2.76 2.86 29.96
N ARG A 14 -3.08 2.03 28.96
CA ARG A 14 -4.22 2.22 28.06
C ARG A 14 -4.83 0.87 27.71
N ASP A 15 -6.14 0.76 27.81
CA ASP A 15 -6.91 -0.32 27.21
C ASP A 15 -7.95 0.27 26.26
N GLU A 16 -7.71 0.08 24.97
CA GLU A 16 -8.40 0.76 23.89
C GLU A 16 -9.27 -0.22 23.11
N THR A 17 -10.56 0.10 22.96
CA THR A 17 -11.52 -0.69 22.21
C THR A 17 -12.06 0.10 21.03
N TYR A 18 -12.08 -0.53 19.85
CA TYR A 18 -12.54 0.05 18.60
C TYR A 18 -13.64 -0.81 17.99
N LEU A 19 -14.77 -0.18 17.67
CA LEU A 19 -15.91 -0.79 16.98
C LEU A 19 -16.10 -0.12 15.63
N TYR A 20 -16.45 -0.93 14.64
CA TYR A 20 -16.56 -0.52 13.25
C TYR A 20 -17.98 -0.69 12.77
N ASP A 21 -18.40 0.20 11.88
CA ASP A 21 -19.67 0.03 11.16
C ASP A 21 -19.56 -1.07 10.08
N THR A 22 -20.66 -1.33 9.39
CA THR A 22 -20.72 -2.34 8.33
C THR A 22 -19.87 -2.00 7.10
N SER A 23 -19.49 -0.74 6.93
CA SER A 23 -18.60 -0.26 5.86
C SER A 23 -17.12 -0.31 6.26
N GLY A 24 -16.81 -0.75 7.49
CA GLY A 24 -15.44 -0.85 8.00
C GLY A 24 -14.88 0.46 8.53
N ARG A 25 -15.72 1.47 8.77
CA ARG A 25 -15.32 2.78 9.32
C ARG A 25 -15.35 2.73 10.84
N LEU A 26 -14.42 3.43 11.50
CA LEU A 26 -14.37 3.49 12.96
C LEU A 26 -15.63 4.18 13.49
N GLY A 27 -16.55 3.42 14.08
CA GLY A 27 -17.80 3.93 14.62
C GLY A 27 -17.71 4.31 16.10
N GLN A 28 -16.91 3.58 16.88
CA GLN A 28 -16.71 3.89 18.31
C GLN A 28 -15.28 3.60 18.76
N TYR A 29 -14.79 4.46 19.64
CA TYR A 29 -13.53 4.33 20.36
C TYR A 29 -13.82 4.48 21.86
N GLN A 30 -13.21 3.62 22.69
CA GLN A 30 -13.23 3.73 24.15
C GLN A 30 -11.84 3.48 24.70
N CYS A 31 -11.48 4.18 25.78
CA CYS A 31 -10.18 4.01 26.44
C CYS A 31 -10.32 4.09 27.96
N THR A 32 -9.67 3.16 28.64
CA THR A 32 -9.46 3.16 30.10
C THR A 32 -7.96 3.13 30.43
N GLY A 33 -7.62 3.33 31.70
CA GLY A 33 -6.23 3.34 32.18
C GLY A 33 -5.72 4.74 32.51
N THR A 34 -4.48 4.78 33.01
CA THR A 34 -3.85 5.98 33.58
C THR A 34 -3.39 6.99 32.52
N GLN A 35 -3.22 6.57 31.26
CA GLN A 35 -2.65 7.39 30.18
C GLN A 35 -3.59 7.56 28.99
N ARG A 36 -4.87 7.84 29.26
CA ARG A 36 -5.88 8.13 28.23
C ARG A 36 -5.47 9.34 27.37
N PRO A 37 -5.70 9.31 26.04
CA PRO A 37 -5.45 10.44 25.15
C PRO A 37 -6.29 11.66 25.51
N VAL A 38 -5.77 12.83 25.18
CA VAL A 38 -6.44 14.13 25.32
C VAL A 38 -6.85 14.61 23.93
N ASP A 39 -8.03 15.21 23.81
CA ASP A 39 -8.51 15.81 22.56
C ASP A 39 -7.89 17.19 22.27
N PRO A 40 -8.13 17.78 21.08
CA PRO A 40 -7.58 19.09 20.71
C PRO A 40 -7.92 20.25 21.65
N TYR A 41 -8.94 20.10 22.51
CA TYR A 41 -9.42 21.11 23.45
C TYR A 41 -9.06 20.75 24.91
N GLY A 42 -8.06 19.87 25.08
CA GLY A 42 -7.49 19.54 26.37
C GLY A 42 -8.37 18.63 27.23
N ARG A 43 -9.34 17.90 26.65
CA ARG A 43 -10.23 17.01 27.39
C ARG A 43 -9.74 15.56 27.35
N THR A 44 -9.55 14.95 28.52
CA THR A 44 -9.12 13.55 28.64
C THR A 44 -10.23 12.61 28.21
N LEU A 45 -10.00 11.86 27.14
CA LEU A 45 -10.99 11.02 26.48
C LEU A 45 -11.36 9.80 27.32
N ARG A 46 -12.65 9.49 27.35
CA ARG A 46 -13.17 8.15 27.70
C ARG A 46 -13.69 7.41 26.49
N ALA A 47 -14.40 8.11 25.63
CA ALA A 47 -14.97 7.53 24.44
C ALA A 47 -15.21 8.57 23.35
N GLN A 48 -15.20 8.12 22.10
CA GLN A 48 -15.72 8.87 20.97
C GLN A 48 -16.63 7.96 20.13
N ALA A 49 -17.73 8.51 19.64
CA ALA A 49 -18.57 7.86 18.63
C ALA A 49 -18.57 8.72 17.37
N PHE A 50 -18.29 8.10 16.22
CA PHE A 50 -18.17 8.74 14.93
C PHE A 50 -19.31 8.26 14.03
N THR A 51 -20.01 9.21 13.43
CA THR A 51 -21.12 8.94 12.50
C THR A 51 -20.76 9.47 11.13
N PHE A 52 -20.98 8.67 10.09
CA PHE A 52 -20.68 9.04 8.71
C PHE A 52 -21.92 8.98 7.83
N ASP A 53 -21.96 9.80 6.80
CA ASP A 53 -22.95 9.68 5.72
C ASP A 53 -22.52 8.66 4.64
N GLY A 54 -23.27 8.60 3.54
CA GLY A 54 -22.97 7.71 2.41
C GLY A 54 -21.76 8.13 1.57
N ALA A 55 -21.31 9.38 1.69
CA ALA A 55 -20.13 9.91 1.01
C ALA A 55 -18.89 9.88 1.90
N ASN A 56 -18.91 9.12 3.02
CA ASN A 56 -17.83 9.06 4.01
C ASN A 56 -17.50 10.41 4.67
N ASN A 57 -18.41 11.37 4.63
CA ASN A 57 -18.28 12.56 5.45
C ASN A 57 -18.52 12.20 6.91
N LEU A 58 -17.67 12.70 7.79
CA LEU A 58 -17.94 12.67 9.22
C LEU A 58 -19.06 13.67 9.50
N THR A 59 -20.17 13.24 10.10
CA THR A 59 -21.36 14.10 10.33
C THR A 59 -21.53 14.46 11.80
N VAL A 60 -21.19 13.54 12.71
CA VAL A 60 -21.23 13.77 14.15
C VAL A 60 -20.08 13.04 14.82
N VAL A 61 -19.37 13.76 15.71
CA VAL A 61 -18.48 13.17 16.71
C VAL A 61 -19.02 13.47 18.09
N THR A 62 -19.41 12.42 18.82
CA THR A 62 -19.76 12.52 20.23
C THR A 62 -18.54 12.17 21.06
N THR A 63 -17.97 13.15 21.76
CA THR A 63 -16.83 12.97 22.66
C THR A 63 -17.34 12.92 24.10
N ARG A 64 -16.95 11.87 24.84
CA ARG A 64 -17.16 11.76 26.30
C ARG A 64 -15.83 11.87 27.00
N PHE A 65 -15.77 12.72 28.02
CA PHE A 65 -14.53 13.06 28.71
C PHE A 65 -14.79 13.34 30.19
N ASN A 66 -13.73 13.31 30.98
CA ASN A 66 -13.75 13.73 32.37
C ASN A 66 -12.38 14.32 32.77
N ASP A 67 -12.18 14.54 34.06
CA ASP A 67 -10.95 15.03 34.68
C ASP A 67 -9.76 14.04 34.62
N GLY A 68 -9.91 12.89 33.95
CA GLY A 68 -8.91 11.83 33.94
C GLY A 68 -9.03 10.86 35.12
N SER A 69 -10.06 10.98 35.97
CA SER A 69 -10.39 9.95 36.96
C SER A 69 -11.07 8.73 36.33
N ASP A 70 -10.96 7.56 36.95
CA ASP A 70 -11.72 6.37 36.55
C ASP A 70 -13.16 6.38 37.08
N ASP A 71 -13.54 7.42 37.84
CA ASP A 71 -14.91 7.65 38.30
C ASP A 71 -15.82 8.10 37.14
N ASN A 72 -17.05 7.58 37.12
CA ASN A 72 -18.11 7.89 36.15
C ASN A 72 -19.05 9.00 36.62
N SER A 73 -18.87 9.54 37.83
CA SER A 73 -19.74 10.57 38.41
C SER A 73 -19.70 11.92 37.67
N ASN A 74 -18.56 12.26 37.04
CA ASN A 74 -18.30 13.58 36.42
C ASN A 74 -18.00 13.47 34.91
N VAL A 75 -18.73 12.63 34.18
CA VAL A 75 -18.55 12.52 32.72
C VAL A 75 -19.33 13.63 32.01
N GLU A 76 -18.60 14.51 31.34
CA GLU A 76 -19.16 15.52 30.45
C GLU A 76 -19.11 15.01 28.98
N SER A 77 -19.82 15.70 28.09
CA SER A 77 -19.80 15.36 26.67
C SER A 77 -19.88 16.58 25.76
N ASN A 78 -19.43 16.38 24.53
CA ASN A 78 -19.60 17.32 23.42
C ASN A 78 -20.07 16.57 22.18
N ASN A 79 -21.04 17.14 21.46
CA ASN A 79 -21.44 16.70 20.13
C ASN A 79 -20.96 17.72 19.10
N ALA A 80 -19.87 17.39 18.41
CA ALA A 80 -19.41 18.14 17.25
C ALA A 80 -20.23 17.69 16.02
N ARG A 81 -21.02 18.60 15.44
CA ARG A 81 -21.78 18.37 14.21
C ARG A 81 -21.06 19.02 13.04
N TYR A 82 -20.86 18.26 11.98
CA TYR A 82 -20.12 18.64 10.78
C TYR A 82 -21.12 18.88 9.65
N PHE A 83 -20.97 20.01 8.95
CA PHE A 83 -21.92 20.47 7.93
C PHE A 83 -21.25 20.56 6.56
N TYR A 84 -21.98 20.14 5.53
CA TYR A 84 -21.53 20.06 4.14
C TYR A 84 -22.58 20.74 3.28
N GLU A 85 -22.58 22.07 3.33
CA GLU A 85 -23.69 22.91 2.86
C GLU A 85 -23.40 23.58 1.50
N GLY A 86 -22.18 23.45 0.97
CA GLY A 86 -21.77 24.01 -0.30
C GLY A 86 -22.15 23.14 -1.51
N ASP A 87 -21.71 23.58 -2.70
CA ASP A 87 -21.95 22.86 -3.96
C ASP A 87 -21.20 21.52 -4.01
N ASP A 88 -20.00 21.45 -3.41
CA ASP A 88 -19.27 20.21 -3.21
C ASP A 88 -19.80 19.48 -1.95
N PRO A 89 -20.47 18.32 -2.10
CA PRO A 89 -21.11 17.62 -0.98
C PRO A 89 -20.12 16.98 -0.01
N VAL A 90 -18.81 16.96 -0.33
CA VAL A 90 -17.78 16.43 0.57
C VAL A 90 -16.88 17.53 1.15
N GLN A 91 -17.17 18.80 0.88
CA GLN A 91 -16.46 19.95 1.45
C GLN A 91 -17.13 20.41 2.76
N LEU A 92 -16.38 20.40 3.88
CA LEU A 92 -16.90 20.76 5.20
C LEU A 92 -17.00 22.27 5.35
N SER A 93 -18.20 22.82 5.43
CA SER A 93 -18.42 24.26 5.57
C SER A 93 -18.21 24.75 7.01
N ARG A 94 -18.63 23.96 8.01
CA ARG A 94 -18.54 24.36 9.43
C ARG A 94 -18.70 23.18 10.39
N VAL A 95 -18.28 23.39 11.63
CA VAL A 95 -18.51 22.49 12.77
C VAL A 95 -19.16 23.27 13.91
N THR A 96 -20.22 22.72 14.52
CA THR A 96 -20.81 23.29 15.75
C THR A 96 -20.66 22.34 16.92
N ASN A 97 -20.43 22.88 18.11
CA ASN A 97 -20.27 22.09 19.33
C ASN A 97 -21.41 22.33 20.31
N SER A 98 -21.85 21.28 21.00
CA SER A 98 -22.91 21.38 22.02
C SER A 98 -22.40 21.81 23.39
N ASN A 99 -21.08 21.85 23.60
CA ASN A 99 -20.44 22.22 24.85
C ASN A 99 -19.53 23.44 24.61
N ASP A 100 -20.08 24.64 24.80
CA ASP A 100 -19.40 25.92 24.60
C ASP A 100 -18.43 26.29 25.73
N LYS A 101 -18.45 25.55 26.84
CA LYS A 101 -17.52 25.73 27.96
C LYS A 101 -16.07 25.41 27.58
N TYR A 102 -15.86 24.41 26.73
CA TYR A 102 -14.52 23.95 26.35
C TYR A 102 -14.26 23.98 24.85
N TYR A 103 -15.31 23.97 24.03
CA TYR A 103 -15.20 23.91 22.58
C TYR A 103 -15.73 25.21 21.97
N PRO A 104 -15.17 25.68 20.84
CA PRO A 104 -15.76 26.80 20.12
C PRO A 104 -17.19 26.45 19.70
N SER A 105 -18.14 27.34 19.95
CA SER A 105 -19.55 27.11 19.61
C SER A 105 -19.75 26.83 18.12
N GLU A 106 -18.95 27.49 17.28
CA GLU A 106 -18.90 27.28 15.84
C GLU A 106 -17.49 27.50 15.30
N ILE A 107 -17.12 26.67 14.32
CA ILE A 107 -15.92 26.77 13.49
C ILE A 107 -16.39 26.89 12.06
N LYS A 108 -15.97 27.95 11.35
CA LYS A 108 -16.29 28.15 9.93
C LYS A 108 -15.05 27.91 9.08
N LEU A 109 -15.23 27.21 7.97
CA LEU A 109 -14.19 26.88 7.03
C LEU A 109 -14.54 27.48 5.67
N GLU A 110 -13.53 28.00 5.00
CA GLU A 110 -13.66 28.57 3.66
C GLU A 110 -12.68 27.90 2.72
N TYR A 111 -13.08 27.76 1.46
CA TYR A 111 -12.28 27.11 0.42
C TYR A 111 -12.09 28.05 -0.76
N ASP A 112 -11.01 27.84 -1.52
CA ASP A 112 -10.84 28.46 -2.82
C ASP A 112 -11.65 27.72 -3.91
N LEU A 113 -11.58 28.22 -5.14
CA LEU A 113 -12.31 27.64 -6.27
C LEU A 113 -11.77 26.25 -6.69
N ASP A 114 -10.54 25.92 -6.31
CA ASP A 114 -9.93 24.60 -6.56
C ASP A 114 -10.22 23.61 -5.42
N GLY A 115 -10.97 24.05 -4.39
CA GLY A 115 -11.38 23.23 -3.26
C GLY A 115 -10.33 23.15 -2.15
N ASN A 116 -9.29 23.99 -2.15
CA ASN A 116 -8.31 24.00 -1.06
C ASN A 116 -8.79 24.89 0.10
N LEU A 117 -8.61 24.42 1.33
CA LEU A 117 -9.00 25.15 2.54
C LEU A 117 -8.20 26.44 2.66
N LYS A 118 -8.88 27.59 2.69
CA LYS A 118 -8.30 28.94 2.85
C LYS A 118 -8.18 29.39 4.29
N THR A 119 -9.10 28.96 5.15
CA THR A 119 -9.13 29.35 6.55
C THR A 119 -9.44 28.11 7.38
N ASP A 120 -8.55 27.77 8.31
CA ASP A 120 -8.69 26.54 9.10
C ASP A 120 -9.47 26.73 10.40
N GLU A 121 -9.51 25.67 11.21
CA GLU A 121 -10.25 25.66 12.48
C GLU A 121 -9.72 26.63 13.54
N ALA A 122 -8.48 27.08 13.39
CA ALA A 122 -7.82 28.03 14.28
C ALA A 122 -7.85 29.47 13.71
N GLY A 123 -8.46 29.67 12.54
CA GLY A 123 -8.51 30.96 11.86
C GLY A 123 -7.22 31.34 11.12
N ARG A 124 -6.31 30.38 10.89
CA ARG A 124 -5.10 30.61 10.09
C ARG A 124 -5.47 30.68 8.62
N THR A 125 -4.79 31.55 7.87
CA THR A 125 -4.98 31.66 6.43
C THR A 125 -4.02 30.73 5.69
N LEU A 126 -4.49 30.10 4.62
CA LEU A 126 -3.73 29.15 3.83
C LEU A 126 -3.70 29.63 2.38
N LYS A 127 -2.53 29.50 1.74
CA LYS A 127 -2.37 29.80 0.31
C LYS A 127 -1.73 28.64 -0.41
N TYR A 128 -2.19 28.42 -1.63
CA TYR A 128 -1.73 27.36 -2.51
C TYR A 128 -1.15 27.95 -3.78
N ASP A 129 -0.24 27.22 -4.42
CA ASP A 129 0.20 27.52 -5.76
C ASP A 129 -0.80 26.98 -6.81
N PRO A 130 -0.62 27.29 -8.11
CA PRO A 130 -1.52 26.81 -9.17
C PRO A 130 -1.56 25.28 -9.36
N LEU A 131 -0.69 24.51 -8.70
CA LEU A 131 -0.72 23.05 -8.68
C LEU A 131 -1.47 22.50 -7.46
N GLY A 132 -2.01 23.37 -6.60
CA GLY A 132 -2.72 22.99 -5.38
C GLY A 132 -1.80 22.64 -4.20
N ARG A 133 -0.51 22.99 -4.26
CA ARG A 133 0.44 22.72 -3.16
C ARG A 133 0.39 23.85 -2.14
N LEU A 134 0.33 23.52 -0.85
CA LEU A 134 0.28 24.51 0.23
C LEU A 134 1.62 25.23 0.33
N ILE A 135 1.66 26.54 0.05
CA ILE A 135 2.89 27.35 0.03
C ILE A 135 2.98 28.34 1.20
N GLU A 136 1.86 28.64 1.87
CA GLU A 136 1.85 29.56 3.01
C GLU A 136 0.77 29.20 4.03
N VAL A 137 1.13 29.26 5.32
CA VAL A 137 0.20 29.27 6.45
C VAL A 137 0.43 30.54 7.25
N GLY A 138 -0.55 31.44 7.26
CA GLY A 138 -0.53 32.65 8.07
C GLY A 138 -0.79 32.31 9.54
N THR A 139 0.15 32.66 10.41
CA THR A 139 0.01 32.52 11.87
C THR A 139 0.15 33.90 12.56
N PRO A 140 -0.30 34.05 13.82
CA PRO A 140 -0.12 35.30 14.57
C PRO A 140 1.35 35.68 14.85
N SER A 141 2.28 34.72 14.88
CA SER A 141 3.69 34.94 15.24
C SER A 141 4.58 35.25 14.02
N ALA A 142 4.40 34.49 12.93
CA ALA A 142 4.99 34.70 11.60
C ALA A 142 4.40 33.66 10.64
N GLY A 143 4.15 34.02 9.38
CA GLY A 143 3.73 33.05 8.37
C GLY A 143 4.78 31.94 8.18
N ILE A 144 4.32 30.72 7.93
CA ILE A 144 5.16 29.60 7.51
C ILE A 144 5.09 29.54 5.99
N HIS A 145 6.25 29.55 5.32
CA HIS A 145 6.35 29.41 3.88
C HIS A 145 6.95 28.07 3.51
N TYR A 146 6.32 27.33 2.61
CA TYR A 146 6.75 26.01 2.19
C TYR A 146 7.40 26.05 0.81
N GLN A 147 8.41 25.21 0.59
CA GLN A 147 9.09 25.08 -0.70
C GLN A 147 9.06 23.64 -1.21
N TYR A 148 8.83 23.50 -2.50
CA TYR A 148 8.73 22.21 -3.18
C TYR A 148 9.79 22.08 -4.27
N ASP A 149 10.25 20.86 -4.51
CA ASP A 149 11.08 20.55 -5.67
C ASP A 149 10.24 20.28 -6.93
N PRO A 150 10.87 20.04 -8.10
CA PRO A 150 10.14 19.72 -9.33
C PRO A 150 9.49 18.32 -9.37
N GLN A 151 9.58 17.54 -8.29
CA GLN A 151 8.89 16.26 -8.11
C GLN A 151 7.70 16.39 -7.15
N ASP A 152 7.31 17.63 -6.82
CA ASP A 152 6.25 17.98 -5.89
C ASP A 152 6.50 17.53 -4.45
N GLN A 153 7.78 17.34 -4.06
CA GLN A 153 8.14 17.02 -2.67
C GLN A 153 8.46 18.29 -1.88
N LEU A 154 7.90 18.39 -0.67
CA LEU A 154 8.14 19.45 0.29
C LEU A 154 9.56 19.36 0.83
N THR A 155 10.45 20.22 0.33
CA THR A 155 11.88 20.21 0.64
C THR A 155 12.29 21.24 1.69
N GLY A 156 11.40 22.17 2.05
CA GLY A 156 11.72 23.10 3.12
C GLY A 156 10.54 23.91 3.62
N GLU A 157 10.76 24.52 4.77
CA GLU A 157 9.92 25.57 5.34
C GLU A 157 10.76 26.76 5.79
N THR A 158 10.13 27.92 5.88
CA THR A 158 10.76 29.15 6.38
C THR A 158 9.79 29.89 7.30
N ARG A 159 10.31 30.36 8.43
CA ARG A 159 9.58 31.11 9.45
C ARG A 159 10.41 32.32 9.86
N GLY A 160 10.09 33.50 9.33
CA GLY A 160 10.97 34.65 9.46
C GLY A 160 12.33 34.35 8.83
N ASP A 161 13.41 34.45 9.63
CA ASP A 161 14.77 34.15 9.19
C ASP A 161 15.15 32.66 9.37
N ASP A 162 14.33 31.89 10.09
CA ASP A 162 14.57 30.47 10.31
C ASP A 162 14.18 29.63 9.10
N ARG A 163 15.04 28.66 8.77
CA ARG A 163 14.84 27.78 7.64
C ARG A 163 15.12 26.34 8.02
N ASP A 164 14.17 25.48 7.67
CA ASP A 164 14.28 24.04 7.84
C ASP A 164 14.24 23.37 6.46
N LEU A 165 15.21 22.50 6.19
CA LEU A 165 15.27 21.70 4.96
C LEU A 165 14.94 20.24 5.26
N ARG A 166 14.21 19.59 4.35
CA ARG A 166 13.75 18.20 4.47
C ARG A 166 14.38 17.36 3.37
N PHE A 167 14.96 16.23 3.75
CA PHE A 167 15.58 15.28 2.83
C PHE A 167 14.93 13.91 2.99
N TYR A 168 14.51 13.32 1.86
CA TYR A 168 13.79 12.06 1.83
C TYR A 168 14.67 10.93 1.30
N SER A 169 14.32 9.72 1.73
CA SER A 169 14.79 8.45 1.16
C SER A 169 13.58 7.61 0.76
N ASP A 170 13.80 6.44 0.17
CA ASP A 170 12.71 5.48 -0.13
C ASP A 170 11.90 5.08 1.13
N ALA A 171 12.47 5.26 2.33
CA ALA A 171 11.84 4.98 3.61
C ALA A 171 11.09 6.18 4.23
N GLY A 172 10.95 7.30 3.50
CA GLY A 172 10.32 8.54 3.95
C GLY A 172 11.33 9.62 4.37
N LEU A 173 10.89 10.56 5.21
CA LEU A 173 11.73 11.65 5.72
C LEU A 173 12.95 11.09 6.46
N ALA A 174 14.15 11.41 5.98
CA ALA A 174 15.42 10.91 6.49
C ALA A 174 16.16 11.95 7.33
N ASN A 175 16.14 13.23 6.90
CA ASN A 175 16.76 14.31 7.65
C ASN A 175 15.90 15.57 7.64
N GLN A 176 15.95 16.31 8.74
CA GLN A 176 15.49 17.69 8.84
C GLN A 176 16.66 18.56 9.32
N LEU A 177 17.09 19.50 8.49
CA LEU A 177 18.19 20.41 8.81
C LEU A 177 17.61 21.80 9.08
N GLY A 178 17.46 22.15 10.35
CA GLY A 178 17.03 23.48 10.77
C GLY A 178 18.18 24.40 11.13
N SER A 179 17.85 25.69 11.31
CA SER A 179 18.80 26.73 11.77
C SER A 179 19.47 26.37 13.10
N HIS A 180 18.74 25.70 14.00
CA HIS A 180 19.17 25.42 15.37
C HIS A 180 19.30 23.93 15.69
N VAL A 181 18.44 23.09 15.11
CA VAL A 181 18.40 21.66 15.39
C VAL A 181 18.44 20.89 14.07
N GLN A 182 19.30 19.88 14.02
CA GLN A 182 19.35 18.92 12.94
C GLN A 182 18.90 17.57 13.46
N SER A 183 18.04 16.90 12.71
CA SER A 183 17.51 15.58 13.04
C SER A 183 17.78 14.61 11.90
N THR A 184 18.36 13.45 12.22
CA THR A 184 18.43 12.28 11.34
C THR A 184 17.51 11.20 11.90
N PHE A 185 16.55 10.76 11.10
CA PHE A 185 15.58 9.74 11.49
C PHE A 185 16.10 8.35 11.08
N MET A 186 16.45 7.54 12.07
CA MET A 186 17.03 6.23 11.86
C MET A 186 15.93 5.17 11.78
N ARG A 187 15.93 4.45 10.65
CA ARG A 187 15.03 3.33 10.41
C ARG A 187 15.81 2.04 10.22
N GLY A 188 15.31 0.95 10.79
CA GLY A 188 15.84 -0.41 10.59
C GLY A 188 14.68 -1.36 10.27
N ASP A 189 14.82 -2.17 9.23
CA ASP A 189 13.75 -3.04 8.72
C ASP A 189 12.42 -2.30 8.48
N ASP A 190 12.50 -1.07 7.96
CA ASP A 190 11.40 -0.12 7.77
C ASP A 190 10.76 0.41 9.08
N TYR A 191 11.21 0.03 10.28
CA TYR A 191 10.72 0.58 11.56
C TYR A 191 11.43 1.88 11.93
N LEU A 192 10.69 2.85 12.48
CA LEU A 192 11.29 4.02 13.12
C LEU A 192 11.90 3.61 14.47
N LEU A 193 13.22 3.72 14.59
CA LEU A 193 13.97 3.23 15.75
C LEU A 193 14.55 4.35 16.61
N ALA A 194 15.04 5.42 15.98
CA ALA A 194 15.67 6.51 16.69
C ALA A 194 15.62 7.82 15.92
N GLU A 195 15.78 8.92 16.64
CA GLU A 195 16.12 10.23 16.10
C GLU A 195 17.48 10.63 16.66
N GLN A 196 18.44 10.89 15.78
CA GLN A 196 19.70 11.51 16.15
C GLN A 196 19.54 13.02 16.00
N GLN A 197 19.58 13.73 17.13
CA GLN A 197 19.66 15.18 17.16
C GLN A 197 21.14 15.61 17.30
N SER A 198 21.41 16.90 17.13
CA SER A 198 22.78 17.46 17.09
C SER A 198 23.68 17.03 18.27
N ASP A 199 23.12 16.84 19.46
CA ASP A 199 23.86 16.58 20.70
C ASP A 199 23.44 15.29 21.44
N HIS A 200 22.34 14.65 21.06
CA HIS A 200 21.86 13.43 21.70
C HIS A 200 21.06 12.52 20.74
N THR A 201 20.81 11.29 21.20
CA THR A 201 20.01 10.30 20.49
C THR A 201 18.75 10.00 21.29
N LEU A 202 17.59 10.05 20.64
CA LEU A 202 16.32 9.60 21.19
C LEU A 202 16.01 8.22 20.62
N LEU A 203 15.85 7.21 21.47
CA LEU A 203 15.33 5.90 21.05
C LEU A 203 13.80 5.95 21.07
N LEU A 204 13.17 5.43 20.02
CA LEU A 204 11.73 5.55 19.81
C LEU A 204 11.05 4.21 20.01
N ALA A 205 10.14 4.14 20.98
CA ALA A 205 9.24 3.02 21.16
C ALA A 205 7.98 3.25 20.33
N THR A 206 7.79 2.46 19.27
CA THR A 206 6.72 2.66 18.28
C THR A 206 5.73 1.50 18.24
N ASP A 207 4.52 1.75 17.72
CA ASP A 207 3.54 0.71 17.41
C ASP A 207 3.68 0.16 15.97
N GLY A 208 2.78 -0.75 15.57
CA GLY A 208 2.82 -1.38 14.24
C GLY A 208 2.59 -0.42 13.06
N SER A 209 2.09 0.79 13.31
CA SER A 209 1.95 1.86 12.31
C SER A 209 3.13 2.84 12.33
N ASP A 210 4.12 2.64 13.20
CA ASP A 210 5.23 3.54 13.54
C ASP A 210 4.84 4.76 14.39
N SER A 211 3.65 4.76 15.03
CA SER A 211 3.29 5.82 15.96
C SER A 211 4.22 5.78 17.18
N VAL A 212 4.91 6.88 17.47
CA VAL A 212 5.82 6.98 18.63
C VAL A 212 5.01 7.00 19.92
N LEU A 213 5.11 5.96 20.74
CA LEU A 213 4.46 5.81 22.06
C LEU A 213 5.37 6.23 23.22
N GLY A 214 6.69 6.22 23.01
CA GLY A 214 7.67 6.66 23.98
C GLY A 214 8.96 7.13 23.32
N GLU A 215 9.56 8.18 23.88
CA GLU A 215 10.84 8.76 23.49
C GLU A 215 11.80 8.57 24.66
N VAL A 216 12.84 7.78 24.46
CA VAL A 216 13.80 7.41 25.51
C VAL A 216 15.09 8.19 25.29
N GLY A 217 15.39 9.09 26.21
CA GLY A 217 16.61 9.89 26.24
C GLY A 217 17.41 9.68 27.54
N GLY A 218 18.43 10.51 27.76
CA GLY A 218 19.27 10.43 28.96
C GLY A 218 18.53 10.66 30.28
N ASP A 219 17.48 11.50 30.24
CA ASP A 219 16.71 11.92 31.41
C ASP A 219 15.49 11.02 31.70
N GLY A 220 15.28 9.99 30.88
CA GLY A 220 14.19 9.02 31.05
C GLY A 220 13.31 8.85 29.82
N ILE A 221 12.04 8.51 30.05
CA ILE A 221 11.07 8.20 29.00
C ILE A 221 9.99 9.28 28.98
N ASN A 222 9.88 10.00 27.86
CA ASN A 222 8.72 10.83 27.57
C ASN A 222 7.65 10.00 26.86
N ARG A 223 6.45 9.94 27.43
CA ARG A 223 5.37 9.08 26.93
C ARG A 223 4.40 9.86 26.06
N ARG A 224 4.04 9.24 24.94
CA ARG A 224 3.14 9.80 23.94
C ARG A 224 1.87 8.97 23.81
N ARG A 225 0.78 9.68 23.52
CA ARG A 225 -0.58 9.13 23.37
C ARG A 225 -1.29 9.90 22.27
N TYR A 226 -2.16 9.21 21.54
CA TYR A 226 -2.87 9.78 20.39
C TYR A 226 -4.35 9.48 20.49
N THR A 227 -5.18 10.41 20.04
CA THR A 227 -6.58 10.09 19.70
C THR A 227 -6.60 9.12 18.52
N ALA A 228 -7.76 8.50 18.24
CA ALA A 228 -7.87 7.56 17.13
C ALA A 228 -7.47 8.16 15.78
N TYR A 229 -7.64 9.47 15.59
CA TYR A 229 -7.27 10.23 14.41
C TYR A 229 -5.90 10.94 14.53
N GLY A 230 -5.10 10.61 15.55
CA GLY A 230 -3.69 11.00 15.60
C GLY A 230 -3.39 12.33 16.29
N HIS A 231 -4.36 12.97 16.94
CA HIS A 231 -4.05 14.15 17.74
C HIS A 231 -3.19 13.75 18.95
N ALA A 232 -2.00 14.33 19.06
CA ALA A 232 -0.99 13.94 20.03
C ALA A 232 -1.23 14.60 21.39
N SER A 233 -0.97 13.85 22.46
CA SER A 233 -0.91 14.34 23.84
C SER A 233 0.17 13.59 24.61
N GLY A 234 0.54 14.11 25.78
CA GLY A 234 1.64 13.58 26.60
C GLY A 234 1.62 14.20 27.99
N GLU A 235 2.62 13.88 28.80
CA GLU A 235 2.88 14.57 30.07
C GLU A 235 3.78 15.81 29.85
N ALA A 236 4.71 15.69 28.91
CA ALA A 236 5.59 16.76 28.45
C ALA A 236 5.46 16.97 26.94
N PRO A 237 5.91 18.12 26.41
CA PRO A 237 6.07 18.31 24.97
C PRO A 237 6.93 17.19 24.34
N PRO A 238 6.69 16.81 23.08
CA PRO A 238 7.54 15.85 22.38
C PRO A 238 8.99 16.31 22.33
N LEU A 239 9.92 15.38 22.58
CA LEU A 239 11.36 15.59 22.41
C LEU A 239 11.77 15.35 20.95
N GLY A 240 11.13 14.38 20.30
CA GLY A 240 11.36 14.05 18.90
C GLY A 240 10.36 14.74 17.97
N LYS A 241 10.70 14.76 16.69
CA LYS A 241 9.89 15.44 15.65
C LYS A 241 8.83 14.52 15.04
N LEU A 242 9.14 13.23 14.84
CA LEU A 242 8.19 12.27 14.28
C LEU A 242 7.22 11.75 15.33
N GLY A 243 5.99 11.45 14.91
CA GLY A 243 4.89 11.16 15.83
C GLY A 243 3.95 10.08 15.36
N PHE A 244 2.67 10.45 15.21
CA PHE A 244 1.62 9.56 14.76
C PHE A 244 1.96 8.99 13.38
N ASN A 245 1.88 7.67 13.24
CA ASN A 245 2.28 6.92 12.04
C ASN A 245 3.72 7.15 11.55
N GLY A 246 4.60 7.65 12.42
CA GLY A 246 5.99 7.95 12.07
C GLY A 246 6.16 9.16 11.16
N GLU A 247 5.13 10.01 11.08
CA GLU A 247 5.10 11.24 10.27
C GLU A 247 5.45 12.47 11.11
N LEU A 248 6.01 13.49 10.45
CA LEU A 248 6.34 14.77 11.07
C LEU A 248 5.05 15.53 11.40
N ALA A 249 4.95 16.04 12.62
CA ALA A 249 3.90 16.97 13.01
C ALA A 249 4.43 18.41 12.84
N GLU A 250 3.77 19.19 12.01
CA GLU A 250 4.10 20.60 11.77
C GLU A 250 3.98 21.40 13.05
N ALA A 251 4.95 22.29 13.28
CA ALA A 251 4.91 23.21 14.41
C ALA A 251 3.65 24.11 14.33
N ASP A 252 3.06 24.43 15.49
CA ASP A 252 1.86 25.25 15.69
C ASP A 252 0.52 24.65 15.20
N SER A 253 0.50 23.80 14.18
CA SER A 253 -0.74 23.17 13.68
C SER A 253 -0.92 21.72 14.11
N GLY A 254 0.18 21.00 14.33
CA GLY A 254 0.14 19.55 14.53
C GLY A 254 -0.34 18.79 13.30
N TRP A 255 -0.38 19.43 12.13
CA TRP A 255 -0.73 18.78 10.88
C TRP A 255 0.36 17.85 10.40
N GLN A 256 0.01 16.91 9.53
CA GLN A 256 0.97 16.03 8.89
C GLN A 256 0.95 16.29 7.38
N MET A 257 2.12 16.57 6.81
CA MET A 257 2.29 16.84 5.38
C MET A 257 2.46 15.52 4.62
N LEU A 258 1.39 14.75 4.50
CA LEU A 258 1.40 13.40 3.94
C LEU A 258 1.71 13.42 2.43
N GLY A 259 2.29 12.33 1.92
CA GLY A 259 2.77 12.27 0.54
C GLY A 259 3.97 13.17 0.29
N ASN A 260 4.84 13.34 1.30
CA ASN A 260 5.97 14.26 1.28
C ASN A 260 5.54 15.70 0.92
N GLY A 261 4.43 16.19 1.49
CA GLY A 261 3.90 17.53 1.16
C GLY A 261 2.74 17.57 0.18
N TYR A 262 2.31 16.43 -0.35
CA TYR A 262 1.18 16.39 -1.26
C TYR A 262 -0.11 16.97 -0.64
N ARG A 263 -0.45 16.57 0.60
CA ARG A 263 -1.63 17.11 1.31
C ARG A 263 -1.39 17.27 2.81
N ALA A 264 -1.89 18.39 3.34
CA ALA A 264 -1.95 18.62 4.77
C ALA A 264 -3.13 17.85 5.38
N TYR A 265 -2.83 16.91 6.27
CA TYR A 265 -3.80 16.21 7.10
C TYR A 265 -3.95 16.93 8.45
N SER A 266 -5.19 17.25 8.84
CA SER A 266 -5.52 17.83 10.14
C SER A 266 -6.09 16.76 11.08
N PRO A 267 -5.38 16.37 12.16
CA PRO A 267 -5.93 15.51 13.20
C PRO A 267 -7.10 16.12 13.98
N VAL A 268 -7.25 17.46 13.94
CA VAL A 268 -8.34 18.19 14.60
C VAL A 268 -9.63 18.07 13.80
N LEU A 269 -9.56 18.34 12.49
CA LEU A 269 -10.70 18.19 11.58
C LEU A 269 -10.91 16.73 11.13
N MET A 270 -9.94 15.85 11.39
CA MET A 270 -9.94 14.42 11.03
C MET A 270 -10.00 14.17 9.51
N ARG A 271 -9.41 15.07 8.73
CA ARG A 271 -9.50 15.10 7.25
C ARG A 271 -8.35 15.88 6.62
N PHE A 272 -8.24 15.81 5.31
CA PHE A 272 -7.32 16.62 4.51
C PHE A 272 -7.88 18.04 4.28
N ASN A 273 -6.96 18.99 4.13
CA ASN A 273 -7.25 20.40 3.85
C ASN A 273 -7.50 20.67 2.34
N SER A 274 -7.07 19.76 1.46
CA SER A 274 -7.23 19.87 0.01
C SER A 274 -7.77 18.55 -0.58
N PRO A 275 -8.48 18.61 -1.73
CA PRO A 275 -9.01 17.43 -2.37
C PRO A 275 -7.91 16.57 -2.98
N ASP A 276 -8.12 15.27 -2.98
CA ASP A 276 -7.26 14.31 -3.68
C ASP A 276 -7.46 14.37 -5.21
N SER A 277 -6.38 14.50 -5.97
CA SER A 277 -6.37 14.46 -7.43
C SER A 277 -6.69 13.06 -7.98
N TRP A 278 -6.63 12.02 -7.15
CA TRP A 278 -7.08 10.67 -7.50
C TRP A 278 -8.54 10.42 -7.13
N SER A 279 -9.23 11.38 -6.53
CA SER A 279 -10.68 11.32 -6.29
C SER A 279 -11.44 12.03 -7.41
N PRO A 280 -12.72 11.70 -7.68
CA PRO A 280 -13.50 10.62 -7.06
C PRO A 280 -13.35 9.25 -7.75
N PHE A 281 -12.62 9.19 -8.88
CA PHE A 281 -12.66 8.03 -9.80
C PHE A 281 -11.44 7.10 -9.72
N GLY A 282 -10.39 7.51 -9.01
CA GLY A 282 -9.18 6.72 -8.80
C GLY A 282 -9.18 6.01 -7.44
N LYS A 283 -7.98 5.76 -6.91
CA LYS A 283 -7.81 5.02 -5.64
C LYS A 283 -8.11 5.84 -4.39
N GLY A 284 -8.26 7.15 -4.51
CA GLY A 284 -8.63 8.04 -3.40
C GLY A 284 -10.06 7.84 -2.88
N GLY A 285 -10.89 7.14 -3.66
CA GLY A 285 -12.31 6.95 -3.35
C GLY A 285 -13.13 8.19 -3.71
N VAL A 286 -14.40 8.19 -3.32
CA VAL A 286 -15.35 9.25 -3.72
C VAL A 286 -15.10 10.57 -2.95
N ASN A 287 -14.67 10.47 -1.70
CA ASN A 287 -14.46 11.63 -0.84
C ASN A 287 -13.02 12.09 -0.91
N GLY A 288 -12.78 13.16 -1.67
CA GLY A 288 -11.44 13.72 -1.87
C GLY A 288 -10.76 14.22 -0.60
N TYR A 289 -11.47 14.40 0.52
CA TYR A 289 -10.90 14.91 1.77
C TYR A 289 -10.82 13.88 2.89
N ALA A 290 -11.43 12.71 2.74
CA ALA A 290 -11.49 11.71 3.79
C ALA A 290 -10.09 11.15 4.10
N TYR A 291 -9.74 11.07 5.38
CA TYR A 291 -8.54 10.37 5.81
C TYR A 291 -8.80 8.87 5.91
N VAL A 292 -8.04 8.08 5.15
CA VAL A 292 -8.02 6.60 5.14
C VAL A 292 -9.40 5.92 5.12
N GLU A 293 -10.37 6.53 4.44
CA GLU A 293 -11.76 6.06 4.38
C GLU A 293 -12.43 5.85 5.75
N GLY A 294 -12.00 6.57 6.78
CA GLY A 294 -12.60 6.50 8.11
C GLY A 294 -12.11 5.36 9.01
N ASP A 295 -11.01 4.67 8.68
CA ASP A 295 -10.35 3.68 9.57
C ASP A 295 -8.89 4.08 9.91
N PRO A 296 -8.68 5.14 10.72
CA PRO A 296 -7.35 5.61 11.11
C PRO A 296 -6.59 4.67 12.04
N VAL A 297 -7.27 3.66 12.60
CA VAL A 297 -6.69 2.71 13.55
C VAL A 297 -5.95 1.59 12.81
N ASN A 298 -6.51 1.10 11.71
CA ASN A 298 -5.92 0.01 10.93
C ASN A 298 -5.31 0.44 9.61
N ARG A 299 -5.35 1.72 9.26
CA ARG A 299 -4.80 2.22 7.99
C ARG A 299 -3.89 3.43 8.21
N VAL A 300 -2.89 3.51 7.36
CA VAL A 300 -1.95 4.64 7.27
C VAL A 300 -1.92 5.11 5.82
N ASP A 301 -1.82 6.40 5.56
CA ASP A 301 -1.67 6.96 4.20
C ASP A 301 -0.31 7.65 4.04
N PRO A 302 0.75 6.92 3.68
CA PRO A 302 2.06 7.53 3.45
C PRO A 302 2.09 8.45 2.23
N SER A 303 1.21 8.20 1.25
CA SER A 303 1.15 8.94 -0.02
C SER A 303 0.30 10.20 0.04
N GLY A 304 -0.51 10.34 1.08
CA GLY A 304 -1.62 11.29 1.08
C GLY A 304 -2.62 11.02 -0.05
N HIS A 305 -2.80 9.80 -0.55
CA HIS A 305 -3.82 9.46 -1.57
C HIS A 305 -4.80 8.40 -1.08
N PHE A 306 -4.31 7.32 -0.45
CA PHE A 306 -5.17 6.24 0.01
C PHE A 306 -4.56 5.49 1.19
N GLY A 307 -5.43 5.01 2.07
CA GLY A 307 -5.04 4.23 3.24
C GLY A 307 -4.54 2.82 2.88
N ILE A 308 -3.35 2.47 3.36
CA ILE A 308 -2.80 1.12 3.32
C ILE A 308 -3.08 0.45 4.67
N PHE A 309 -3.66 -0.74 4.64
CA PHE A 309 -3.99 -1.50 5.85
C PHE A 309 -2.72 -1.97 6.59
N THR A 310 -2.59 -1.63 7.87
CA THR A 310 -1.40 -1.85 8.71
C THR A 310 -1.00 -3.34 8.81
N PRO A 311 -1.92 -4.31 8.97
CA PRO A 311 -1.55 -5.73 8.88
C PRO A 311 -0.91 -6.13 7.54
N PHE A 312 -1.33 -5.52 6.43
CA PHE A 312 -0.67 -5.72 5.14
C PHE A 312 0.71 -5.04 5.10
N LYS A 313 0.88 -3.86 5.73
CA LYS A 313 2.20 -3.21 5.92
C LYS A 313 3.15 -4.12 6.71
N LEU A 314 2.69 -4.70 7.81
CA LEU A 314 3.46 -5.66 8.63
C LEU A 314 3.79 -6.95 7.84
N LEU A 315 2.82 -7.51 7.10
CA LEU A 315 3.06 -8.67 6.24
C LEU A 315 4.06 -8.37 5.12
N TYR A 316 3.93 -7.21 4.47
CA TYR A 316 4.84 -6.77 3.42
C TYR A 316 6.26 -6.55 3.97
N ARG A 317 6.39 -5.97 5.16
CA ARG A 317 7.66 -5.86 5.91
C ARG A 317 8.27 -7.25 6.19
N ALA A 318 7.48 -8.18 6.74
CA ALA A 318 7.93 -9.55 6.99
C ALA A 318 8.34 -10.29 5.70
N LEU A 319 7.68 -10.02 4.57
CA LEU A 319 8.03 -10.61 3.28
C LEU A 319 9.33 -10.02 2.70
N LYS A 320 9.62 -8.73 2.92
CA LYS A 320 10.92 -8.10 2.57
C LYS A 320 12.10 -8.68 3.35
N GLN A 321 11.88 -9.23 4.55
CA GLN A 321 12.91 -9.87 5.37
C GLN A 321 13.32 -11.27 4.86
N THR A 322 12.63 -11.83 3.86
CA THR A 322 13.11 -13.07 3.24
C THR A 322 14.33 -12.74 2.39
N PRO A 323 15.55 -13.25 2.71
CA PRO A 323 16.71 -13.03 1.87
C PRO A 323 16.35 -13.46 0.46
N THR A 324 16.50 -12.53 -0.49
CA THR A 324 16.23 -12.81 -1.89
C THR A 324 17.29 -13.80 -2.35
N LEU A 325 16.90 -15.07 -2.50
CA LEU A 325 17.78 -16.08 -3.06
C LEU A 325 18.16 -15.63 -4.48
N THR A 326 19.45 -15.61 -4.76
CA THR A 326 19.92 -15.48 -6.14
C THR A 326 20.30 -16.88 -6.62
N THR A 327 20.48 -17.06 -7.92
CA THR A 327 21.03 -18.31 -8.46
C THR A 327 22.45 -18.59 -7.95
N LYS A 328 23.09 -17.62 -7.29
CA LYS A 328 24.41 -17.70 -6.64
C LYS A 328 24.36 -17.86 -5.11
N SER A 329 23.18 -18.07 -4.53
CA SER A 329 23.06 -18.29 -3.09
C SER A 329 23.54 -19.70 -2.74
N PRO A 330 24.30 -19.89 -1.63
CA PRO A 330 24.74 -21.21 -1.18
C PRO A 330 23.57 -22.20 -1.09
N GLY A 331 23.71 -23.38 -1.72
CA GLY A 331 22.65 -24.39 -1.82
C GLY A 331 21.70 -24.23 -3.02
N VAL A 332 21.49 -23.02 -3.55
CA VAL A 332 20.71 -22.79 -4.78
C VAL A 332 21.54 -23.04 -6.04
N GLU A 333 22.85 -22.79 -5.98
CA GLU A 333 23.80 -23.06 -7.07
C GLU A 333 23.82 -24.52 -7.51
N GLN A 334 23.46 -25.44 -6.61
CA GLN A 334 23.44 -26.88 -6.87
C GLN A 334 22.12 -27.34 -7.53
N ILE A 335 21.12 -26.46 -7.62
CA ILE A 335 19.84 -26.76 -8.24
C ILE A 335 19.93 -26.47 -9.74
N PRO A 336 19.59 -27.43 -10.62
CA PRO A 336 19.62 -27.22 -12.07
C PRO A 336 18.85 -25.99 -12.52
N GLU A 337 19.41 -25.26 -13.49
CA GLU A 337 18.92 -23.96 -13.95
C GLU A 337 17.42 -24.00 -14.27
N LEU A 338 16.94 -25.04 -14.95
CA LEU A 338 15.52 -25.18 -15.34
C LEU A 338 14.55 -25.11 -14.15
N LEU A 339 14.97 -25.52 -12.96
CA LEU A 339 14.13 -25.56 -11.75
C LEU A 339 14.13 -24.23 -10.98
N THR A 340 15.13 -23.39 -11.23
CA THR A 340 15.32 -22.09 -10.60
C THR A 340 15.09 -20.91 -11.56
N THR A 341 15.03 -21.16 -12.88
CA THR A 341 14.97 -20.12 -13.91
C THR A 341 13.78 -19.19 -13.69
N ARG A 342 14.02 -17.88 -13.72
CA ARG A 342 12.98 -16.84 -13.69
C ARG A 342 13.24 -15.71 -14.71
N GLY A 343 14.07 -15.96 -15.72
CA GLY A 343 14.64 -14.91 -16.58
C GLY A 343 15.67 -14.07 -15.82
N SER A 344 15.74 -12.75 -16.09
CA SER A 344 16.64 -11.79 -15.41
C SER A 344 16.26 -11.44 -13.97
N LYS A 345 15.30 -12.15 -13.36
CA LYS A 345 14.74 -11.83 -12.04
C LYS A 345 15.25 -12.79 -10.96
N ALA A 346 15.41 -12.29 -9.74
CA ALA A 346 15.87 -13.07 -8.60
C ALA A 346 14.87 -14.16 -8.14
N VAL A 347 15.40 -15.19 -7.47
CA VAL A 347 14.65 -16.32 -6.91
C VAL A 347 14.09 -15.90 -5.55
N THR A 348 12.77 -15.73 -5.45
CA THR A 348 12.16 -15.21 -4.22
C THR A 348 11.72 -16.29 -3.25
N LYS A 349 11.49 -17.52 -3.73
CA LYS A 349 11.04 -18.66 -2.92
C LYS A 349 11.24 -19.98 -3.67
N LEU A 350 11.76 -20.99 -2.99
CA LEU A 350 11.76 -22.38 -3.43
C LEU A 350 10.60 -23.13 -2.77
N SER A 351 9.98 -24.04 -3.51
CA SER A 351 8.95 -24.95 -3.01
C SER A 351 9.47 -26.37 -3.03
N ASN A 352 8.88 -27.22 -2.18
CA ASN A 352 9.23 -28.63 -2.10
C ASN A 352 8.93 -29.33 -3.43
N ILE A 353 9.87 -30.16 -3.91
CA ILE A 353 9.72 -30.94 -5.14
C ILE A 353 8.67 -32.03 -4.90
N LYS A 354 7.64 -32.07 -5.75
CA LYS A 354 6.56 -33.06 -5.69
C LYS A 354 6.75 -34.15 -6.73
N LEU A 355 6.22 -35.35 -6.48
CA LEU A 355 6.18 -36.43 -7.47
C LEU A 355 5.52 -35.98 -8.78
N THR A 356 4.45 -35.20 -8.69
CA THR A 356 3.76 -34.63 -9.86
C THR A 356 4.61 -33.66 -10.68
N ASP A 357 5.60 -33.01 -10.06
CA ASP A 357 6.55 -32.14 -10.79
C ASP A 357 7.51 -33.00 -11.62
N TRP A 358 7.98 -34.11 -11.04
CA TRP A 358 8.82 -35.09 -11.72
C TRP A 358 8.08 -35.79 -12.86
N ASP A 359 6.85 -36.25 -12.65
CA ASP A 359 6.05 -36.94 -13.67
C ASP A 359 5.88 -36.06 -14.93
N ARG A 360 5.57 -34.77 -14.72
CA ARG A 360 5.42 -33.80 -15.80
C ARG A 360 6.74 -33.57 -16.54
N LEU A 361 7.84 -33.41 -15.81
CA LEU A 361 9.14 -33.20 -16.42
C LEU A 361 9.62 -34.46 -17.17
N LYS A 362 9.35 -35.64 -16.63
CA LYS A 362 9.64 -36.91 -17.30
C LYS A 362 8.91 -37.00 -18.64
N GLU A 363 7.62 -36.67 -18.67
CA GLU A 363 6.85 -36.69 -19.92
C GLU A 363 7.39 -35.68 -20.94
N VAL A 364 7.87 -34.51 -20.49
CA VAL A 364 8.60 -33.56 -21.35
C VAL A 364 9.89 -34.18 -21.89
N VAL A 365 10.71 -34.79 -21.04
CA VAL A 365 11.98 -35.43 -21.42
C VAL A 365 11.76 -36.52 -22.47
N ASP A 366 10.79 -37.41 -22.21
CA ASP A 366 10.44 -38.53 -23.08
C ASP A 366 9.89 -38.05 -24.45
N SER A 367 9.40 -36.81 -24.54
CA SER A 367 8.92 -36.23 -25.79
C SER A 367 10.04 -35.80 -26.77
N TYR A 368 11.22 -35.44 -26.25
CA TYR A 368 12.28 -34.82 -27.06
C TYR A 368 12.81 -35.71 -28.20
N PRO A 369 13.10 -37.01 -28.02
CA PRO A 369 13.66 -37.84 -29.10
C PRO A 369 12.81 -37.81 -30.37
N LYS A 370 11.48 -37.91 -30.23
CA LYS A 370 10.55 -37.86 -31.37
C LYS A 370 10.52 -36.48 -32.03
N ARG A 371 10.50 -35.40 -31.23
CA ARG A 371 10.49 -34.01 -31.72
C ARG A 371 11.80 -33.65 -32.43
N ILE A 372 12.94 -34.13 -31.94
CA ILE A 372 14.25 -33.97 -32.56
C ILE A 372 14.30 -34.72 -33.89
N ALA A 373 13.83 -35.96 -33.92
CA ALA A 373 13.76 -36.75 -35.17
C ALA A 373 12.86 -36.08 -36.21
N ASP A 374 11.68 -35.60 -35.81
CA ASP A 374 10.78 -34.86 -36.70
C ASP A 374 11.42 -33.57 -37.23
N ALA A 375 12.06 -32.77 -36.37
CA ALA A 375 12.77 -31.57 -36.80
C ALA A 375 13.91 -31.87 -37.80
N ARG A 376 14.63 -32.98 -37.61
CA ARG A 376 15.67 -33.44 -38.56
C ARG A 376 15.07 -33.89 -39.89
N ASN A 377 13.99 -34.67 -39.86
CA ASN A 377 13.29 -35.14 -41.05
C ASN A 377 12.68 -33.99 -41.86
N ASN A 378 12.27 -32.91 -41.19
CA ASN A 378 11.76 -31.69 -41.82
C ASN A 378 12.87 -30.67 -42.17
N PHE A 379 14.14 -31.09 -42.17
CA PHE A 379 15.30 -30.25 -42.51
C PHE A 379 15.41 -28.96 -41.68
N MET A 380 15.05 -29.02 -40.39
CA MET A 380 15.15 -27.91 -39.43
C MET A 380 16.30 -28.14 -38.41
N PRO A 381 17.59 -28.09 -38.82
CA PRO A 381 18.72 -28.46 -37.96
C PRO A 381 18.85 -27.55 -36.72
N LYS A 382 18.66 -26.24 -36.87
CA LYS A 382 18.70 -25.29 -35.73
C LYS A 382 17.66 -25.62 -34.65
N LEU A 383 16.47 -26.07 -35.06
CA LEU A 383 15.42 -26.47 -34.14
C LEU A 383 15.78 -27.79 -33.45
N ALA A 384 16.31 -28.76 -34.19
CA ALA A 384 16.78 -30.02 -33.64
C ALA A 384 17.88 -29.83 -32.58
N ASP A 385 18.86 -28.96 -32.84
CA ASP A 385 19.93 -28.64 -31.90
C ASP A 385 19.40 -27.94 -30.65
N SER A 386 18.47 -26.99 -30.82
CA SER A 386 17.79 -26.33 -29.70
C SER A 386 17.01 -27.32 -28.82
N LEU A 387 16.29 -28.26 -29.44
CA LEU A 387 15.56 -29.32 -28.74
C LEU A 387 16.51 -30.28 -28.02
N ALA A 388 17.66 -30.62 -28.61
CA ALA A 388 18.68 -31.46 -27.97
C ALA A 388 19.29 -30.78 -26.73
N LEU A 389 19.57 -29.48 -26.80
CA LEU A 389 20.04 -28.72 -25.64
C LEU A 389 18.98 -28.67 -24.52
N LYS A 390 17.71 -28.45 -24.88
CA LYS A 390 16.60 -28.49 -23.93
C LYS A 390 16.43 -29.88 -23.30
N GLN A 391 16.60 -30.94 -24.08
CA GLN A 391 16.56 -32.32 -23.59
C GLN A 391 17.64 -32.56 -22.53
N PHE A 392 18.88 -32.12 -22.79
CA PHE A 392 19.98 -32.25 -21.83
C PHE A 392 19.67 -31.55 -20.50
N LYS A 393 19.26 -30.27 -20.54
CA LYS A 393 18.91 -29.50 -19.33
C LYS A 393 17.73 -30.11 -18.57
N ALA A 394 16.73 -30.61 -19.29
CA ALA A 394 15.56 -31.25 -18.69
C ALA A 394 15.93 -32.60 -18.04
N GLN A 395 16.84 -33.37 -18.64
CA GLN A 395 17.33 -34.63 -18.07
C GLN A 395 18.14 -34.40 -16.79
N GLU A 396 19.04 -33.41 -16.79
CA GLU A 396 19.80 -33.01 -15.60
C GLU A 396 18.85 -32.65 -14.43
N SER A 397 17.83 -31.85 -14.74
CA SER A 397 16.80 -31.45 -13.78
C SER A 397 15.97 -32.64 -13.27
N LEU A 398 15.66 -33.59 -14.14
CA LEU A 398 14.93 -34.80 -13.77
C LEU A 398 15.75 -35.68 -12.83
N ASN A 399 17.05 -35.82 -13.09
CA ASN A 399 17.98 -36.58 -12.24
C ASN A 399 18.11 -35.94 -10.85
N TYR A 400 18.23 -34.61 -10.80
CA TYR A 400 18.28 -33.88 -9.53
C TYR A 400 17.05 -34.12 -8.66
N MET A 401 15.84 -34.12 -9.26
CA MET A 401 14.60 -34.32 -8.52
C MET A 401 14.52 -35.68 -7.82
N VAL A 402 15.13 -36.74 -8.36
CA VAL A 402 15.05 -38.10 -7.79
C VAL A 402 15.62 -38.16 -6.37
N GLY A 403 16.70 -37.42 -6.11
CA GLY A 403 17.35 -37.38 -4.80
C GLY A 403 16.78 -36.33 -3.83
N ASN A 404 15.84 -35.49 -4.27
CA ASN A 404 15.42 -34.28 -3.55
C ASN A 404 13.88 -34.17 -3.41
N PHE A 405 13.15 -35.29 -3.45
CA PHE A 405 11.71 -35.28 -3.22
C PHE A 405 11.38 -34.81 -1.81
N GLY A 406 10.40 -33.93 -1.68
CA GLY A 406 10.01 -33.35 -0.39
C GLY A 406 10.89 -32.16 0.04
N GLU A 407 12.04 -31.94 -0.61
CA GLU A 407 12.97 -30.85 -0.29
C GLU A 407 12.72 -29.58 -1.14
N PRO A 408 12.96 -28.37 -0.60
CA PRO A 408 12.88 -27.13 -1.37
C PRO A 408 13.85 -27.12 -2.56
N GLY A 409 13.33 -27.15 -3.79
CA GLY A 409 14.19 -27.27 -4.97
C GLY A 409 13.59 -26.79 -6.29
N ILE A 410 12.38 -26.23 -6.29
CA ILE A 410 11.73 -25.76 -7.52
C ILE A 410 10.95 -24.45 -7.31
N THR A 411 11.04 -23.54 -8.27
CA THR A 411 10.27 -22.28 -8.25
C THR A 411 8.87 -22.44 -8.86
N ALA A 412 7.94 -21.56 -8.46
CA ALA A 412 6.61 -21.49 -9.06
C ALA A 412 6.63 -21.09 -10.55
N HIS A 413 7.71 -20.43 -11.01
CA HIS A 413 7.90 -20.13 -12.42
C HIS A 413 8.31 -21.38 -13.19
N ALA A 414 9.34 -22.10 -12.72
CA ALA A 414 9.79 -23.35 -13.32
C ALA A 414 8.64 -24.37 -13.49
N ARG A 415 7.80 -24.56 -12.46
CA ARG A 415 6.59 -25.42 -12.57
C ARG A 415 5.68 -25.02 -13.73
N ARG A 416 5.43 -23.72 -13.91
CA ARG A 416 4.61 -23.20 -15.00
C ARG A 416 5.29 -23.39 -16.35
N THR A 417 6.60 -23.22 -16.41
CA THR A 417 7.40 -23.44 -17.63
C THR A 417 7.38 -24.90 -18.06
N ILE A 418 7.59 -25.85 -17.14
CA ILE A 418 7.51 -27.29 -17.40
C ILE A 418 6.11 -27.66 -17.91
N ALA A 419 5.05 -27.17 -17.25
CA ALA A 419 3.67 -27.43 -17.68
C ALA A 419 3.37 -26.87 -19.09
N LYS A 420 3.91 -25.69 -19.43
CA LYS A 420 3.78 -25.11 -20.77
C LYS A 420 4.52 -25.94 -21.82
N GLU A 421 5.77 -26.33 -21.55
CA GLU A 421 6.55 -27.17 -22.47
C GLU A 421 5.89 -28.54 -22.66
N LEU A 422 5.31 -29.12 -21.62
CA LEU A 422 4.55 -30.36 -21.72
C LEU A 422 3.33 -30.23 -22.64
N SER A 423 2.57 -29.15 -22.49
CA SER A 423 1.43 -28.85 -23.37
C SER A 423 1.86 -28.68 -24.82
N LEU A 424 2.97 -27.97 -25.06
CA LEU A 424 3.56 -27.79 -26.38
C LEU A 424 4.00 -29.14 -26.98
N ALA A 425 4.73 -29.95 -26.22
CA ALA A 425 5.20 -31.26 -26.64
C ALA A 425 4.04 -32.17 -27.05
N LYS A 426 2.96 -32.22 -26.25
CA LYS A 426 1.73 -32.97 -26.59
C LYS A 426 1.11 -32.50 -27.90
N LYS A 427 1.10 -31.19 -28.15
CA LYS A 427 0.56 -30.62 -29.40
C LYS A 427 1.42 -30.95 -30.61
N GLU A 428 2.75 -30.90 -30.46
CA GLU A 428 3.69 -31.23 -31.53
C GLU A 428 3.66 -32.72 -31.86
N LEU A 429 3.69 -33.60 -30.85
CA LEU A 429 3.63 -35.05 -31.05
C LEU A 429 2.36 -35.52 -31.77
N LYS A 430 1.22 -34.85 -31.55
CA LYS A 430 -0.02 -35.13 -32.29
C LYS A 430 0.05 -34.81 -33.79
N LYS A 431 0.96 -33.92 -34.20
CA LYS A 431 1.15 -33.53 -35.60
C LYS A 431 2.11 -34.43 -36.34
N ILE A 432 2.94 -35.20 -35.63
CA ILE A 432 3.87 -36.15 -36.24
C ILE A 432 3.04 -37.33 -36.76
N PRO A 433 2.99 -37.58 -38.08
CA PRO A 433 2.20 -38.67 -38.63
C PRO A 433 2.68 -40.03 -38.07
N SER A 434 1.74 -40.87 -37.62
CA SER A 434 2.05 -42.24 -37.21
C SER A 434 2.53 -43.05 -38.41
N VAL A 435 3.37 -44.06 -38.17
CA VAL A 435 3.88 -44.98 -39.21
C VAL A 435 2.73 -45.69 -39.96
N GLU A 436 1.55 -45.85 -39.33
CA GLU A 436 0.32 -46.32 -40.00
C GLU A 436 -0.19 -45.37 -41.08
N ASN A 437 -0.11 -44.06 -40.88
CA ASN A 437 -0.60 -43.07 -41.85
C ASN A 437 0.31 -42.92 -43.08
N ILE A 438 1.57 -43.38 -43.00
CA ILE A 438 2.51 -43.37 -44.12
C ILE A 438 2.27 -44.58 -45.05
N ARG A 439 1.78 -45.70 -44.51
CA ARG A 439 1.50 -46.93 -45.28
C ARG A 439 0.16 -46.90 -46.02
N ASN A 440 -0.75 -45.97 -45.70
CA ASN A 440 -2.04 -45.86 -46.38
C ASN A 440 -2.33 -44.38 -46.70
N PRO A 441 -1.81 -43.83 -47.81
CA PRO A 441 -2.25 -42.53 -48.28
C PRO A 441 -3.73 -42.67 -48.65
N LYS A 442 -4.62 -41.90 -48.01
CA LYS A 442 -6.01 -41.79 -48.45
C LYS A 442 -6.00 -41.43 -49.95
N LEU A 443 -6.53 -42.33 -50.77
CA LEU A 443 -6.76 -42.11 -52.19
C LEU A 443 -7.46 -40.77 -52.40
N ALA A 444 -6.88 -39.94 -53.27
CA ALA A 444 -7.55 -38.75 -53.79
C ALA A 444 -8.91 -39.17 -54.38
N PRO A 445 -9.98 -38.37 -54.22
CA PRO A 445 -11.26 -38.69 -54.82
C PRO A 445 -11.11 -38.76 -56.34
N GLU A 446 -11.62 -39.85 -56.92
CA GLU A 446 -11.61 -40.14 -58.35
C GLU A 446 -12.17 -38.96 -59.16
N LYS A 447 -11.43 -38.57 -60.20
CA LYS A 447 -12.00 -37.79 -61.31
C LYS A 447 -13.03 -38.67 -62.02
N VAL A 448 -14.30 -38.31 -61.91
CA VAL A 448 -15.37 -38.94 -62.70
C VAL A 448 -15.35 -38.33 -64.13
N GLY A 449 -15.29 -39.24 -65.11
CA GLY A 449 -14.98 -39.06 -66.52
C GLY A 449 -15.74 -38.01 -67.35
N LEU A 450 -15.03 -37.51 -68.36
CA LEU A 450 -15.59 -37.21 -69.69
C LEU A 450 -15.99 -38.54 -70.36
N ASP A 451 -17.26 -38.71 -70.74
CA ASP A 451 -17.67 -38.81 -72.16
C ASP A 451 -19.13 -39.30 -72.34
N ARG A 452 -19.85 -38.54 -73.19
CA ARG A 452 -20.85 -38.95 -74.18
C ARG A 452 -22.12 -39.68 -73.73
N TYR A 453 -23.23 -38.93 -73.77
CA TYR A 453 -24.40 -39.31 -74.58
C TYR A 453 -25.05 -38.03 -75.16
N LEU A 454 -24.89 -37.82 -76.47
CA LEU A 454 -25.79 -37.01 -77.31
C LEU A 454 -26.76 -37.99 -77.99
N PRO A 455 -28.04 -37.63 -78.21
CA PRO A 455 -28.36 -36.90 -79.44
C PRO A 455 -29.52 -35.88 -79.36
N GLY A 456 -29.43 -34.85 -80.20
CA GLY A 456 -30.58 -34.31 -80.94
C GLY A 456 -31.29 -33.05 -80.44
N LYS A 457 -30.81 -31.86 -80.89
CA LYS A 457 -31.50 -30.70 -81.53
C LYS A 457 -32.95 -30.29 -81.08
N PRO A 458 -33.37 -29.03 -81.36
CA PRO A 458 -32.67 -27.74 -81.33
C PRO A 458 -33.58 -26.58 -80.79
N LYS A 459 -33.11 -25.32 -80.97
CA LYS A 459 -33.82 -24.01 -80.95
C LYS A 459 -33.83 -23.28 -79.61
N ASP A 460 -33.74 -21.96 -79.57
CA ASP A 460 -33.21 -20.88 -80.40
C ASP A 460 -33.45 -19.60 -79.58
N ARG A 461 -32.77 -18.51 -79.95
CA ARG A 461 -33.02 -17.10 -79.60
C ARG A 461 -32.38 -16.60 -78.30
N TYR A 462 -31.37 -15.70 -78.41
CA TYR A 462 -31.49 -14.23 -78.54
C TYR A 462 -32.23 -13.66 -77.31
N SER A 463 -31.83 -12.62 -76.60
CA SER A 463 -30.70 -11.67 -76.55
C SER A 463 -31.14 -10.66 -75.47
N PHE A 464 -30.20 -9.91 -74.90
CA PHE A 464 -30.30 -8.59 -74.26
C PHE A 464 -31.70 -8.03 -73.88
N ASP A 465 -31.86 -7.66 -72.60
CA ASP A 465 -31.55 -6.30 -72.13
C ASP A 465 -31.11 -6.31 -70.66
#